data_AF-A0A5E4HVA5-F1
#
_entry.id   AF-A0A5E4HVA5-F1
#
_cell.length_a   1.000
_cell.length_b   1.000
_cell.length_c   1.000
_cell.angle_alpha   90.00
_cell.angle_beta   90.00
_cell.angle_gamma   90.00
#
_symmetry.space_group_name_H-M   'P 1'
#
loop_
_entity.id
_entity.type
_entity.pdbx_description
1 polymer ?
#
loop_
_entity_poly.entity_id
_entity_poly.type
_entity_poly.pdbx_seq_one_letter_code
_entity_poly.pdbx_strand_id
1 'polypeptide(L)'
;MPVYYRKVKQHAVLPEKVKRYEELLRKALKAFEIAVQENSHLSKVARDYSNMASSYYDDGMHFIKDEDMVNALVCFSYGHAWLDAGVKLGVFKVSDENLFTI
;
A
#
# COMPACT_ATOMS: atom_id res chain seq x y z
N MET A 1 -15.77 -25.74 -38.60
CA MET A 1 -14.89 -25.67 -37.41
C MET A 1 -14.77 -24.21 -37.00
N PRO A 2 -15.34 -23.77 -35.87
CA PRO A 2 -15.28 -22.36 -35.50
C PRO A 2 -13.97 -22.04 -34.77
N VAL A 3 -13.42 -20.89 -35.16
CA VAL A 3 -12.16 -20.31 -34.72
C VAL A 3 -12.45 -19.39 -33.53
N TYR A 4 -12.22 -19.79 -32.28
CA TYR A 4 -12.14 -18.82 -31.16
C TYR A 4 -11.37 -19.42 -29.98
N TYR A 5 -10.15 -18.96 -29.77
CA TYR A 5 -9.67 -18.37 -28.51
C TYR A 5 -8.21 -17.95 -28.68
N ARG A 6 -7.98 -16.66 -28.97
CA ARG A 6 -6.67 -16.03 -28.85
C ARG A 6 -6.76 -14.95 -27.78
N LYS A 7 -5.89 -15.09 -26.76
CA LYS A 7 -5.49 -14.14 -25.70
C LYS A 7 -6.51 -13.77 -24.63
N VAL A 8 -6.17 -14.10 -23.37
CA VAL A 8 -5.98 -13.07 -22.33
C VAL A 8 -4.79 -13.49 -21.47
N LYS A 9 -3.76 -12.63 -21.33
CA LYS A 9 -2.74 -12.78 -20.28
C LYS A 9 -3.49 -12.87 -18.96
N GLN A 10 -3.27 -13.94 -18.20
CA GLN A 10 -3.97 -14.22 -16.94
C GLN A 10 -3.78 -13.03 -15.99
N HIS A 11 -4.78 -12.14 -15.92
CA HIS A 11 -4.86 -11.15 -14.86
C HIS A 11 -4.97 -11.94 -13.56
N ALA A 12 -4.07 -11.69 -12.61
CA ALA A 12 -4.17 -12.20 -11.24
C ALA A 12 -5.63 -12.24 -10.81
N VAL A 13 -6.13 -13.40 -10.37
CA VAL A 13 -7.50 -13.51 -9.85
C VAL A 13 -7.60 -12.51 -8.71
N LEU A 14 -8.62 -11.64 -8.70
CA LEU A 14 -8.73 -10.50 -7.77
C LEU A 14 -8.29 -10.81 -6.31
N PRO A 15 -8.64 -11.96 -5.69
CA PRO A 15 -8.17 -12.32 -4.36
C PRO A 15 -6.64 -12.47 -4.21
N GLU A 16 -5.96 -13.02 -5.23
CA GLU A 16 -4.49 -13.08 -5.24
C GLU A 16 -3.89 -11.68 -5.25
N LYS A 17 -4.45 -10.78 -6.05
CA LYS A 17 -4.00 -9.39 -6.12
C LYS A 17 -4.23 -8.65 -4.80
N VAL A 18 -5.40 -8.83 -4.18
CA VAL A 18 -5.71 -8.28 -2.85
C VAL A 18 -4.67 -8.74 -1.83
N LYS A 19 -4.46 -10.05 -1.72
CA LYS A 19 -3.48 -10.63 -0.79
C LYS A 19 -2.08 -10.08 -1.03
N ARG A 20 -1.66 -9.98 -2.28
CA ARG A 20 -0.32 -9.45 -2.61
C ARG A 20 -0.14 -8.00 -2.18
N TYR A 21 -1.16 -7.16 -2.38
CA TYR A 21 -1.10 -5.74 -2.00
C TYR A 21 -1.24 -5.54 -0.47
N GLU A 22 -2.06 -6.35 0.20
CA GLU A 22 -2.11 -6.40 1.67
C GLU A 22 -0.72 -6.71 2.22
N GLU A 23 -0.10 -7.81 1.77
CA GLU A 23 1.22 -8.21 2.25
C GLU A 23 2.29 -7.15 1.97
N LEU A 24 2.22 -6.48 0.82
CA LEU A 24 3.12 -5.40 0.46
C LEU A 24 2.99 -4.22 1.42
N LEU A 25 1.77 -3.71 1.65
CA LEU A 25 1.54 -2.60 2.57
C LEU A 25 1.91 -2.98 4.00
N ARG A 26 1.55 -4.19 4.47
CA ARG A 26 1.89 -4.67 5.81
C ARG A 26 3.40 -4.71 6.05
N LYS A 27 4.18 -5.11 5.04
CA LYS A 27 5.65 -5.10 5.11
C LYS A 27 6.19 -3.69 5.09
N ALA A 28 5.69 -2.83 4.19
CA ALA A 28 6.10 -1.44 4.09
C ALA A 28 5.87 -0.68 5.41
N LEU A 29 4.72 -0.88 6.07
CA LEU A 29 4.38 -0.29 7.38
C LEU A 29 5.37 -0.66 8.51
N LYS A 30 6.14 -1.74 8.35
CA LYS A 30 7.16 -2.19 9.31
C LYS A 30 8.59 -1.79 8.91
N ALA A 31 8.75 -1.29 7.69
CA ALA A 31 10.05 -1.04 7.07
C ALA A 31 10.37 0.45 6.92
N PHE A 32 9.58 1.34 7.53
CA PHE A 32 9.85 2.78 7.52
C PHE A 32 9.96 3.34 8.94
N GLU A 33 10.73 4.41 9.07
CA GLU A 33 10.83 5.23 10.28
C GLU A 33 10.79 6.71 9.91
N ILE A 34 10.30 7.55 10.83
CA ILE A 34 10.33 9.02 10.65
C ILE A 34 11.79 9.49 10.66
N ALA A 35 12.19 10.20 9.59
CA ALA A 35 13.58 10.65 9.41
C ALA A 35 13.80 12.12 9.79
N VAL A 36 12.73 12.87 10.04
CA VAL A 36 12.77 14.31 10.32
C VAL A 36 12.86 14.61 11.80
N GLN A 37 13.41 15.78 12.14
CA GLN A 37 13.53 16.24 13.53
C GLN A 37 12.17 16.26 14.23
N GLU A 38 12.12 15.74 15.45
CA GLU A 38 10.94 15.82 16.31
C GLU A 38 10.48 17.26 16.51
N ASN A 39 9.16 17.46 16.62
CA ASN A 39 8.49 18.75 16.80
C ASN A 39 8.66 19.76 15.65
N SER A 40 9.31 19.40 14.54
CA SER A 40 9.31 20.19 13.30
C SER A 40 7.95 20.16 12.60
N HIS A 41 7.71 21.09 11.67
CA HIS A 41 6.53 21.04 10.80
C HIS A 41 6.45 19.72 10.01
N LEU A 42 7.60 19.23 9.52
CA LEU A 42 7.67 17.97 8.79
C LEU A 42 7.38 16.75 9.68
N SER A 43 7.65 16.81 10.99
CA SER A 43 7.28 15.71 11.89
C SER A 43 5.77 15.49 11.95
N LYS A 44 4.96 16.56 11.82
CA LYS A 44 3.50 16.46 11.73
C LYS A 44 3.09 15.81 10.40
N VAL A 45 3.67 16.26 9.30
CA VAL A 45 3.47 15.66 7.97
C VAL A 45 3.82 14.17 7.97
N ALA A 46 4.95 13.79 8.55
CA ALA A 46 5.38 12.39 8.66
C ALA A 46 4.37 11.55 9.45
N ARG A 47 3.86 12.07 10.58
CA ARG A 47 2.83 11.40 11.38
C ARG A 47 1.50 11.28 10.64
N ASP A 48 1.08 12.34 9.94
CA ASP A 48 -0.16 12.31 9.16
C ASP A 48 -0.07 11.26 8.05
N TYR A 49 1.06 11.21 7.32
CA TYR A 49 1.28 10.20 6.27
C TYR A 49 1.29 8.78 6.83
N SER A 50 1.97 8.55 7.96
CA SER A 50 1.97 7.26 8.65
C SER A 50 0.56 6.87 9.09
N ASN A 51 -0.19 7.80 9.67
CA ASN A 51 -1.56 7.56 10.14
C ASN A 51 -2.50 7.24 8.97
N MET A 52 -2.36 7.94 7.84
CA MET A 52 -3.14 7.64 6.65
C MET A 52 -2.83 6.24 6.11
N ALA A 53 -1.55 5.88 6.01
CA ALA A 53 -1.15 4.55 5.56
C ALA A 53 -1.70 3.42 6.44
N SER A 54 -1.63 3.58 7.77
CA SER A 54 -2.19 2.60 8.71
C SER A 54 -3.71 2.55 8.67
N SER A 55 -4.39 3.69 8.54
CA SER A 55 -5.86 3.75 8.46
C SER A 55 -6.37 3.02 7.22
N TYR A 56 -5.72 3.24 6.07
CA TYR A 56 -6.05 2.50 4.85
C TYR A 56 -5.78 1.00 4.98
N TYR A 57 -4.75 0.58 5.73
CA TYR A 57 -4.53 -0.84 5.99
C TYR A 57 -5.69 -1.43 6.80
N ASP A 58 -6.12 -0.75 7.86
CA ASP A 58 -7.23 -1.19 8.70
C ASP A 58 -8.57 -1.23 7.94
N ASP A 59 -8.85 -0.23 7.11
CA ASP A 59 -10.01 -0.21 6.22
C ASP A 59 -9.96 -1.36 5.20
N GLY A 60 -8.79 -1.63 4.61
CA GLY A 60 -8.61 -2.76 3.71
C GLY A 60 -8.90 -4.10 4.39
N MET A 61 -8.47 -4.26 5.64
CA MET A 61 -8.77 -5.45 6.45
C MET A 61 -10.27 -5.54 6.80
N HIS A 62 -10.96 -4.41 6.97
CA HIS A 62 -12.41 -4.38 7.15
C HIS A 62 -13.14 -4.83 5.88
N PHE A 63 -12.77 -4.29 4.71
CA PHE A 63 -13.38 -4.69 3.44
C PHE A 63 -13.13 -6.16 3.07
N ILE A 64 -12.00 -6.76 3.48
CA ILE A 64 -11.80 -8.21 3.36
C ILE A 64 -12.87 -8.98 4.14
N LYS A 65 -13.19 -8.56 5.36
CA LYS A 65 -14.18 -9.23 6.22
C LYS A 65 -15.60 -9.12 5.65
N ASP A 66 -15.87 -8.02 4.95
CA ASP A 66 -17.16 -7.75 4.31
C ASP A 66 -17.25 -8.32 2.88
N GLU A 67 -16.27 -9.13 2.46
CA GLU A 67 -16.16 -9.75 1.12
C GLU A 67 -16.07 -8.73 -0.04
N ASP A 68 -15.78 -7.46 0.24
CA ASP A 68 -15.58 -6.40 -0.75
C ASP A 68 -14.11 -6.31 -1.19
N MET A 69 -13.72 -7.25 -2.04
CA MET A 69 -12.35 -7.39 -2.52
C MET A 69 -11.86 -6.21 -3.38
N VAL A 70 -12.78 -5.46 -4.01
CA VAL A 70 -12.41 -4.30 -4.83
C VAL A 70 -12.00 -3.15 -3.92
N ASN A 71 -12.81 -2.81 -2.92
CA ASN A 71 -12.47 -1.75 -1.98
C ASN A 71 -11.28 -2.12 -1.09
N ALA A 72 -11.13 -3.39 -0.72
CA ALA A 72 -9.92 -3.86 -0.04
C ALA A 72 -8.66 -3.57 -0.87
N LEU A 73 -8.66 -3.92 -2.17
CA LEU A 73 -7.52 -3.66 -3.05
C LEU A 73 -7.21 -2.16 -3.18
N VAL A 74 -8.24 -1.32 -3.28
CA VAL A 74 -8.10 0.14 -3.33
C VAL A 74 -7.42 0.63 -2.06
N CYS A 75 -7.91 0.22 -0.89
CA CYS A 75 -7.34 0.64 0.39
C CYS A 75 -5.87 0.25 0.53
N PHE A 76 -5.49 -1.00 0.24
CA PHE A 76 -4.08 -1.40 0.30
C PHE A 76 -3.19 -0.64 -0.69
N SER A 77 -3.70 -0.33 -1.88
CA SER A 77 -2.97 0.45 -2.89
C SER A 77 -2.75 1.90 -2.44
N TYR A 78 -3.78 2.55 -1.88
CA TYR A 78 -3.68 3.94 -1.40
C TYR A 78 -2.85 4.05 -0.13
N GLY A 79 -2.96 3.11 0.80
CA GLY A 79 -2.11 3.08 1.99
C GLY A 79 -0.63 2.97 1.64
N HIS A 80 -0.30 2.18 0.61
CA HIS A 80 1.06 2.07 0.12
C HIS A 80 1.55 3.36 -0.56
N ALA A 81 0.69 4.00 -1.36
CA ALA A 81 1.00 5.28 -1.99
C ALA A 81 1.31 6.40 -0.98
N TRP A 82 0.68 6.42 0.21
CA TRP A 82 1.03 7.35 1.28
C TRP A 82 2.45 7.14 1.79
N LEU A 83 2.90 5.90 1.93
CA LEU A 83 4.27 5.60 2.34
C LEU A 83 5.27 5.98 1.24
N ASP A 84 5.01 5.59 -0.02
CA ASP A 84 5.85 5.96 -1.16
C ASP A 84 6.02 7.49 -1.27
N ALA A 85 4.93 8.24 -1.08
CA ALA A 85 4.98 9.70 -1.08
C ALA A 85 5.84 10.25 0.07
N GLY A 86 5.76 9.66 1.26
CA GLY A 86 6.57 10.06 2.40
C GLY A 86 8.07 9.76 2.23
N VAL A 87 8.41 8.64 1.57
CA VAL A 87 9.80 8.33 1.23
C VAL A 87 10.33 9.29 0.18
N LYS A 88 9.57 9.56 -0.89
CA LYS A 88 9.97 10.53 -1.94
C LYS A 88 10.12 11.95 -1.41
N LEU A 89 9.27 12.35 -0.46
CA LEU A 89 9.36 13.65 0.20
C LEU A 89 10.56 13.74 1.16
N GLY A 90 11.14 12.60 1.56
CA GLY A 90 12.25 12.53 2.51
C GLY A 90 11.83 12.63 3.97
N VAL A 91 10.53 12.45 4.28
CA VAL A 91 10.04 12.44 5.67
C VAL A 91 10.21 11.07 6.34
N PHE A 92 10.38 10.02 5.54
CA PHE A 92 10.66 8.67 6.00
C PHE A 92 12.03 8.18 5.51
N LYS A 93 12.70 7.39 6.35
CA LYS A 93 13.81 6.52 5.98
C LYS A 93 13.31 5.08 5.97
N VAL A 94 13.79 4.25 5.06
CA VAL A 94 13.33 2.87 4.90
C VAL A 94 14.46 1.86 5.08
N SER A 95 14.13 0.69 5.60
CA SER A 95 15.07 -0.41 5.79
C SER A 95 15.14 -1.37 4.60
N ASP A 96 14.16 -1.33 3.69
CA ASP A 96 14.12 -2.13 2.46
C ASP A 96 13.46 -1.32 1.33
N GLU A 97 14.29 -0.80 0.42
CA GLU A 97 13.85 0.03 -0.71
C GLU A 97 13.00 -0.75 -1.72
N ASN A 98 13.13 -2.09 -1.79
CA ASN A 98 12.38 -2.90 -2.77
C ASN A 98 10.88 -2.99 -2.45
N LEU A 99 10.48 -2.57 -1.24
CA LEU A 99 9.08 -2.50 -0.82
C LEU A 99 8.38 -1.24 -1.31
N PHE A 100 9.10 -0.27 -1.89
CA PHE A 100 8.59 1.05 -2.24
C PHE A 100 8.75 1.33 -3.73
N THR A 101 7.88 2.16 -4.30
CA THR A 101 7.94 2.57 -5.71
C THR A 101 8.68 3.90 -5.85
N ILE A 102 9.95 3.92 -5.45
CA ILE A 102 10.82 5.10 -5.43
C ILE A 102 11.87 5.11 -6.54
#